data_AF-A0A7C6S4W4-F1
#
_entry.id   AF-A0A7C6S4W4-F1
#
_cell.length_a   1.000
_cell.length_b   1.000
_cell.length_c   1.000
_cell.angle_alpha   90.00
_cell.angle_beta   90.00
_cell.angle_gamma   90.00
#
_symmetry.space_group_name_H-M   'P 1'
#
loop_
_entity.id
_entity.type
_entity.pdbx_description
1 polymer ?
#
loop_
_entity_poly.entity_id
_entity_poly.type
_entity_poly.pdbx_seq_one_letter_code
_entity_poly.pdbx_strand_id
1 'polypeptide(L)' 'MEIINQKQKSRCELGVCKNRAEFAIRAKRLGARNEIHICKDCLSALNKQSSKILKNKANNEKTIKKAQDEKTTG' A
#
# COMPACT_ATOMS: atom_id res chain seq x y z
N MET A 1 -2.59 0.04 -11.07
CA MET A 1 -1.87 1.19 -10.47
C MET A 1 -0.38 0.90 -10.59
N GLU A 2 0.45 1.91 -10.76
CA GLU A 2 1.90 1.76 -10.85
C GLU A 2 2.60 2.86 -10.05
N ILE A 3 3.78 2.55 -9.54
CA ILE A 3 4.66 3.51 -8.86
C ILE A 3 5.78 3.83 -9.84
N ILE A 4 5.94 5.10 -10.17
CA ILE A 4 6.98 5.58 -11.08
C ILE A 4 7.89 6.58 -10.35
N ASN A 5 9.13 6.70 -10.81
CA ASN A 5 10.03 7.75 -10.31
C ASN A 5 9.55 9.11 -10.80
N GLN A 6 9.43 10.05 -9.88
CA GLN A 6 9.05 11.42 -10.19
C GLN A 6 10.30 12.25 -10.45
N LYS A 7 10.38 12.88 -11.63
CA LYS A 7 11.49 13.75 -12.03
C LYS A 7 11.32 15.18 -11.52
N GLN A 8 10.08 15.61 -11.28
CA GLN A 8 9.76 16.97 -10.84
C GLN A 8 9.86 17.13 -9.31
N LYS A 9 10.33 18.29 -8.85
CA LYS A 9 10.52 18.59 -7.43
C LYS A 9 9.21 19.06 -6.77
N SER A 10 8.19 18.22 -6.72
CA SER A 10 6.98 18.49 -5.92
C SER A 10 7.17 18.13 -4.44
N ARG A 11 6.29 18.64 -3.57
CA ARG A 11 6.23 18.18 -2.17
C ARG A 11 5.49 16.86 -2.09
N CYS A 12 5.77 16.08 -1.05
CA CYS A 12 4.95 14.92 -0.73
C CYS A 12 3.50 15.36 -0.41
N GLU A 13 2.53 14.69 -1.03
CA GLU A 13 1.11 15.01 -0.96
C GLU A 13 0.36 14.26 0.16
N LEU A 14 1.04 13.38 0.89
CA LEU A 14 0.43 12.67 2.02
C LEU A 14 0.12 13.58 3.24
N GLY A 15 0.62 14.82 3.26
CA GLY A 15 0.33 15.79 4.33
C GLY A 15 0.99 15.49 5.69
N VAL A 16 1.61 14.32 5.87
CA VAL A 16 2.25 13.91 7.13
C VAL A 16 3.73 14.29 7.24
N CYS A 17 4.35 14.74 6.15
CA CYS A 17 5.76 15.14 6.12
C CYS A 17 5.98 16.36 5.24
N LYS A 18 7.16 16.98 5.36
CA LYS A 18 7.61 18.12 4.54
C LYS A 18 8.60 17.72 3.45
N ASN A 19 8.81 16.42 3.25
CA ASN A 19 9.82 15.90 2.32
C ASN A 19 9.41 16.14 0.86
N ARG A 20 10.40 16.10 -0.04
CA ARG A 20 10.16 16.14 -1.49
C ARG A 20 9.68 14.79 -1.98
N ALA A 21 8.78 14.80 -2.95
CA ALA A 21 8.36 13.58 -3.61
C ALA A 21 9.47 13.04 -4.51
N GLU A 22 9.65 11.73 -4.46
CA GLU A 22 10.59 10.97 -5.31
C GLU A 22 9.82 10.01 -6.23
N PHE A 23 8.57 9.71 -5.88
CA PHE A 23 7.72 8.78 -6.61
C PHE A 23 6.36 9.41 -6.89
N ALA A 24 5.71 8.91 -7.93
CA ALA A 24 4.32 9.19 -8.24
C ALA A 24 3.54 7.86 -8.32
N ILE A 25 2.35 7.84 -7.74
CA ILE A 25 1.41 6.72 -7.86
C ILE A 25 0.42 7.07 -8.97
N ARG A 26 0.48 6.32 -10.09
CA ARG A 26 -0.35 6.55 -11.28
C ARG A 26 -1.44 5.50 -11.41
N ALA A 27 -2.67 5.97 -11.57
CA ALA A 27 -3.78 5.15 -12.06
C ALA A 27 -3.83 5.23 -13.60
N LYS A 28 -3.48 4.13 -14.28
CA LYS A 28 -3.36 4.08 -15.76
C LYS A 28 -4.56 4.68 -16.53
N ARG A 29 -5.77 4.54 -16.01
CA ARG A 29 -7.00 5.06 -16.65
C ARG A 29 -7.23 6.57 -16.46
N LEU A 30 -6.59 7.19 -15.48
CA LEU A 30 -6.86 8.57 -15.07
C LEU A 30 -5.81 9.58 -15.58
N GLY A 31 -4.76 9.09 -16.24
CA GLY A 31 -3.68 9.93 -16.79
C GLY A 31 -2.78 10.58 -15.72
N ALA A 32 -1.85 11.41 -16.17
CA ALA A 32 -0.80 11.98 -15.32
C ALA A 32 -1.29 13.08 -14.34
N ARG A 33 -2.44 13.70 -14.61
CA ARG A 33 -3.02 14.73 -13.71
C ARG A 33 -3.56 14.15 -12.39
N ASN A 34 -3.75 12.85 -12.33
CA ASN A 34 -4.30 12.13 -11.18
C ASN A 34 -3.22 11.30 -10.47
N GLU A 35 -1.98 11.80 -10.49
CA GLU A 35 -0.86 11.21 -9.77
C GLU A 35 -0.84 11.68 -8.33
N ILE A 36 -0.48 10.78 -7.42
CA ILE A 36 -0.18 11.12 -6.03
C ILE A 36 1.33 11.14 -5.86
N HIS A 37 1.89 12.29 -5.51
CA HIS A 37 3.32 12.48 -5.31
C HIS A 37 3.74 12.13 -3.88
N ILE A 38 4.69 11.21 -3.75
CA ILE A 38 5.09 10.62 -2.46
C ILE A 38 6.61 10.57 -2.29
N CYS A 39 7.09 10.88 -1.08
CA CYS A 39 8.50 10.71 -0.73
C CYS A 39 8.83 9.25 -0.39
N LYS A 40 10.10 8.88 -0.41
CA LYS A 40 10.54 7.52 -0.08
C LYS A 40 10.10 7.05 1.31
N ASP A 41 10.20 7.93 2.31
CA ASP A 41 9.88 7.57 3.70
C ASP A 41 8.40 7.25 3.89
N CYS A 42 7.52 8.08 3.33
CA CYS A 42 6.08 7.84 3.40
C CYS A 42 5.69 6.59 2.62
N LEU A 43 6.31 6.35 1.45
CA LEU A 43 6.05 5.13 0.69
C LEU A 43 6.48 3.88 1.46
N SER A 44 7.64 3.92 2.12
CA SER A 44 8.12 2.83 2.99
C SER A 44 7.18 2.58 4.16
N ALA A 45 6.69 3.64 4.81
CA ALA A 45 5.72 3.53 5.90
C ALA A 45 4.40 2.89 5.45
N LEU A 46 3.87 3.31 4.30
CA LEU A 46 2.68 2.70 3.70
C LEU A 46 2.89 1.22 3.42
N ASN A 47 4.02 0.84 2.81
CA ASN A 47 4.30 -0.56 2.49
C ASN A 47 4.38 -1.44 3.76
N LYS A 48 4.97 -0.92 4.84
CA LYS A 48 4.99 -1.59 6.15
C LYS A 48 3.58 -1.80 6.71
N GLN A 49 2.71 -0.80 6.62
CA GLN A 49 1.32 -0.92 7.09
C GLN A 49 0.53 -1.92 6.24
N SER A 50 0.65 -1.84 4.90
CA SER A 50 0.02 -2.80 3.98
C SER A 50 0.44 -4.24 4.27
N SER A 51 1.73 -4.46 4.52
CA SER A 51 2.26 -5.79 4.87
C SER A 51 1.64 -6.36 6.14
N LYS A 52 1.41 -5.52 7.17
CA LYS A 52 0.74 -5.94 8.41
C LYS A 52 -0.71 -6.35 8.14
N ILE A 53 -1.43 -5.56 7.35
CA ILE A 53 -2.83 -5.85 6.99
C ILE A 53 -2.94 -7.18 6.23
N LEU A 54 -2.06 -7.41 5.26
CA LEU A 54 -2.05 -8.63 4.46
C LEU A 54 -1.70 -9.87 5.30
N LYS A 55 -0.73 -9.76 6.22
CA LYS A 55 -0.39 -10.85 7.15
C LYS A 55 -1.57 -11.20 8.07
N ASN A 56 -2.25 -10.20 8.61
CA ASN A 56 -3.41 -10.42 9.48
C ASN A 56 -4.55 -11.11 8.73
N LYS A 57 -4.81 -10.75 7.47
CA LYS A 57 -5.79 -11.44 6.63
C LYS A 57 -5.42 -12.91 6.41
N ALA A 58 -4.17 -13.20 6.06
CA ALA A 58 -3.72 -14.57 5.85
C ALA A 58 -3.82 -15.44 7.11
N ASN A 59 -3.52 -14.86 8.29
CA ASN A 59 -3.65 -15.56 9.56
C ASN A 59 -5.13 -15.84 9.89
N ASN A 60 -6.01 -14.86 9.70
CA ASN A 60 -7.44 -15.03 9.93
C ASN A 60 -8.04 -16.10 9.02
N GLU A 61 -7.65 -16.15 7.75
CA GLU A 61 -8.12 -17.17 6.80
C GLU A 61 -7.66 -18.58 7.20
N LYS A 62 -6.43 -18.72 7.72
CA LYS A 62 -5.93 -20.01 8.25
C LYS A 62 -6.69 -20.47 9.50
N THR A 63 -7.02 -19.55 10.39
CA THR A 63 -7.82 -19.85 11.59
C THR A 63 -9.24 -20.30 11.21
N ILE A 64 -9.86 -19.65 10.22
CA ILE A 64 -11.19 -20.04 9.72
C ILE A 64 -11.15 -21.44 9.10
N LYS A 65 -10.14 -21.76 8.29
CA LYS A 65 -9.98 -23.09 7.66
C LYS A 65 -9.81 -24.19 8.71
N LYS A 66 -8.93 -24.00 9.70
CA LYS A 66 -8.76 -24.96 10.81
C LYS A 66 -10.06 -25.19 11.60
N ALA A 67 -10.82 -24.15 11.87
CA ALA A 67 -12.10 -24.26 12.59
C ALA A 67 -13.21 -24.94 11.77
N GLN A 68 -13.09 -25.00 10.44
CA GLN A 68 -14.01 -25.74 9.55
C GLN A 68 -13.60 -27.21 9.43
N ASP A 69 -12.30 -27.48 9.34
CA ASP A 69 -11.78 -28.85 9.28
C ASP A 69 -12.08 -29.63 10.58
N GLU A 70 -12.03 -28.97 11.75
CA GLU A 70 -12.40 -29.56 13.05
C GLU A 70 -13.92 -29.82 13.23
N LYS A 71 -14.78 -29.26 12.38
CA LYS A 71 -16.24 -29.49 12.42
C LYS A 71 -16.74 -30.59 11.50
N THR A 72 -15.90 -31.13 10.63
CA THR A 72 -16.32 -32.11 9.60
C THR A 72 -15.87 -33.54 9.90
N THR A 73 -15.20 -33.76 11.04
CA THR A 73 -14.73 -35.08 11.51
C THR A 73 -15.43 -35.58 12.78
N GLY A 74 -16.51 -34.93 13.21
CA GLY A 74 -17.32 -35.32 14.38
C GLY A 74 -18.69 -35.86 14.00
#